data_AF-A0A7X0ERL4-F1
#
_entry.id   AF-A0A7X0ERL4-F1
#
_cell.length_a   1.000
_cell.length_b   1.000
_cell.length_c   1.000
_cell.angle_alpha   90.00
_cell.angle_beta   90.00
_cell.angle_gamma   90.00
#
_symmetry.space_group_name_H-M   'P 1'
#
loop_
_entity.id
_entity.type
_entity.pdbx_description
1 polymer ?
#
loop_
_entity_poly.entity_id
_entity_poly.type
_entity_poly.pdbx_seq_one_letter_code
_entity_poly.pdbx_strand_id
1 'polypeptide(L)'
;MTRRSALILLLLVPLWLAASYGVRFALMEDAKWVGLCVEQAGLWQCEVRAALGLLIHFRVIAGAALLASLLAFFLPRAAGWWLAVLGLFLALPALVLYSASLAVFAVVLSGLRLVRKA
;
A
#
# COMPACT_ATOMS: atom_id res chain seq x y z
N MET A 1 -21.41 4.07 5.55
CA MET A 1 -20.54 3.03 6.16
C MET A 1 -21.36 2.24 7.17
N THR A 2 -21.38 0.92 7.10
CA THR A 2 -22.08 0.07 8.09
C THR A 2 -21.13 -0.30 9.24
N ARG A 3 -21.65 -0.63 10.43
CA ARG A 3 -20.82 -1.10 11.57
C ARG A 3 -19.91 -2.27 11.16
N ARG A 4 -20.41 -3.21 10.35
CA ARG A 4 -19.64 -4.35 9.84
C ARG A 4 -18.44 -3.90 9.01
N SER A 5 -18.64 -3.00 8.03
CA SER A 5 -17.54 -2.48 7.21
C SER A 5 -16.48 -1.73 8.04
N ALA A 6 -16.89 -1.01 9.09
CA ALA A 6 -15.97 -0.32 9.99
C ALA A 6 -15.10 -1.30 10.79
N LEU A 7 -15.69 -2.36 11.35
CA LEU A 7 -14.97 -3.39 12.09
C LEU A 7 -13.98 -4.16 11.19
N ILE A 8 -14.37 -4.46 9.95
CA ILE A 8 -13.49 -5.11 8.98
C ILE A 8 -12.28 -4.22 8.68
N LEU A 9 -12.50 -2.93 8.42
CA LEU A 9 -11.40 -1.98 8.19
C LEU A 9 -10.49 -1.84 9.42
N LEU A 10 -11.07 -1.81 10.62
CA LEU A 10 -10.33 -1.72 11.87
C LEU A 10 -9.38 -2.92 12.09
N LEU A 11 -9.74 -4.10 11.62
CA LEU A 11 -8.89 -5.29 11.69
C LEU A 11 -7.90 -5.39 10.52
N LEU A 12 -8.34 -5.08 9.30
CA LEU A 12 -7.53 -5.24 8.10
C LEU A 12 -6.41 -4.20 7.99
N VAL A 13 -6.67 -2.95 8.37
CA VAL A 13 -5.66 -1.88 8.29
C VAL A 13 -4.40 -2.20 9.11
N PRO A 14 -4.47 -2.52 10.42
CA PRO A 14 -3.27 -2.84 11.18
C PRO A 14 -2.61 -4.13 10.71
N LEU A 15 -3.38 -5.14 10.31
CA LEU A 15 -2.83 -6.38 9.76
C LEU A 15 -2.03 -6.12 8.48
N TRP A 16 -2.58 -5.31 7.58
CA TRP A 16 -1.93 -4.95 6.33
C TRP A 16 -0.70 -4.06 6.53
N LEU A 17 -0.76 -3.15 7.51
CA LEU A 17 0.39 -2.37 7.91
C LEU A 17 1.51 -3.26 8.45
N ALA A 18 1.17 -4.23 9.32
CA ALA A 18 2.13 -5.20 9.84
C ALA A 18 2.75 -6.06 8.72
N ALA A 19 1.93 -6.53 7.77
CA ALA A 19 2.43 -7.24 6.60
C ALA A 19 3.38 -6.37 5.75
N SER A 20 3.05 -5.09 5.55
CA SER A 20 3.90 -4.14 4.80
C SER A 20 5.25 -3.92 5.50
N TYR A 21 5.26 -3.83 6.83
CA TYR A 21 6.50 -3.77 7.61
C TYR A 21 7.29 -5.07 7.56
N GLY A 22 6.61 -6.22 7.56
CA GLY A 22 7.24 -7.53 7.31
C GLY A 22 7.96 -7.56 5.97
N VAL A 23 7.31 -7.12 4.88
CA VAL A 23 7.95 -7.03 3.56
C VAL A 23 9.16 -6.10 3.59
N ARG A 24 9.04 -4.93 4.23
CA ARG A 24 10.17 -4.00 4.32
C ARG A 24 11.35 -4.60 5.08
N PHE A 25 11.14 -5.06 6.31
CA PHE A 25 12.24 -5.42 7.19
C PHE A 25 12.74 -6.85 7.00
N ALA A 26 11.87 -7.80 6.68
CA ALA A 26 12.24 -9.21 6.54
C ALA A 26 12.63 -9.63 5.11
N LEU A 27 12.32 -8.81 4.09
CA LEU A 27 12.67 -9.09 2.69
C LEU A 27 13.56 -8.00 2.07
N MET A 28 13.14 -6.73 2.15
CA MET A 28 13.85 -5.63 1.48
C MET A 28 15.12 -5.18 2.24
N GLU A 29 15.07 -5.06 3.56
CA GLU A 29 16.20 -4.57 4.37
C GLU A 29 17.08 -5.70 4.95
N ASP A 30 16.60 -6.94 4.99
CA ASP A 30 17.34 -8.05 5.60
C ASP A 30 18.60 -8.40 4.79
N ALA A 31 19.75 -8.43 5.49
CA ALA A 31 21.08 -8.66 4.93
C ALA A 31 21.26 -10.10 4.38
N LYS A 32 20.53 -11.08 4.93
CA LYS A 32 20.54 -12.46 4.44
C LYS A 32 20.16 -12.51 2.96
N TRP A 33 19.13 -11.78 2.58
CA TRP A 33 18.66 -11.76 1.19
C TRP A 33 19.63 -11.00 0.27
N VAL A 34 20.35 -9.99 0.77
CA VAL A 34 21.37 -9.30 -0.03
C VAL A 34 22.46 -10.28 -0.46
N GLY A 35 23.01 -11.06 0.47
CA GLY A 35 24.04 -12.06 0.17
C GLY A 35 23.54 -13.14 -0.79
N LEU A 36 22.37 -13.72 -0.49
CA LEU A 36 21.77 -14.77 -1.32
C LEU A 36 21.46 -14.30 -2.75
N CYS A 37 20.98 -13.06 -2.92
CA CYS A 37 20.63 -12.55 -4.25
C CYS A 37 21.84 -12.16 -5.10
N VAL A 38 23.01 -11.94 -4.49
CA VAL A 38 24.27 -11.75 -5.24
C VAL A 38 24.78 -13.09 -5.77
N GLU A 39 24.68 -14.16 -4.97
CA GLU A 39 25.16 -15.49 -5.36
C GLU A 39 24.17 -16.25 -6.28
N GLN A 40 22.86 -16.10 -6.03
CA GLN A 40 21.81 -16.88 -6.68
C GLN A 40 20.61 -15.98 -7.05
N ALA A 41 20.81 -15.14 -8.08
CA ALA A 41 19.79 -14.19 -8.53
C ALA A 41 18.47 -14.83 -9.00
N GLY A 42 18.49 -16.11 -9.41
CA GLY A 42 17.31 -16.84 -9.90
C GLY A 42 16.32 -17.33 -8.82
N LEU A 43 16.57 -17.02 -7.55
CA LEU A 43 15.62 -17.29 -6.48
C LEU A 43 14.42 -16.34 -6.59
N TRP A 44 13.19 -16.85 -6.46
CA TRP A 44 11.98 -16.04 -6.61
C TRP A 44 11.92 -14.87 -5.60
N GLN A 45 12.51 -15.00 -4.41
CA GLN A 45 12.59 -13.91 -3.43
C GLN A 45 13.42 -12.74 -3.95
N CYS A 46 14.47 -13.02 -4.73
CA CYS A 46 15.32 -12.02 -5.35
C CYS A 46 14.60 -11.31 -6.49
N GLU A 47 13.83 -12.03 -7.30
CA GLU A 47 12.97 -11.44 -8.33
C GLU A 47 11.90 -10.53 -7.72
N VAL A 48 11.21 -10.99 -6.66
CA VAL A 48 10.21 -10.18 -5.95
C VAL A 48 10.85 -8.94 -5.35
N ARG A 49 12.01 -9.06 -4.70
CA ARG A 49 12.77 -7.92 -4.15
C ARG A 49 13.16 -6.92 -5.25
N ALA A 50 13.64 -7.39 -6.39
CA ALA A 50 14.00 -6.55 -7.52
C ALA A 50 12.78 -5.84 -8.12
N ALA A 51 11.67 -6.56 -8.32
CA ALA A 51 10.42 -6.00 -8.82
C ALA A 51 9.84 -4.95 -7.86
N LEU A 52 9.82 -5.23 -6.55
CA LEU A 52 9.42 -4.25 -5.54
C LEU A 52 10.34 -3.03 -5.56
N GLY A 53 11.66 -3.23 -5.68
CA GLY A 53 12.63 -2.15 -5.84
C GLY A 53 12.32 -1.25 -7.05
N LEU A 54 11.99 -1.83 -8.20
CA LEU A 54 11.58 -1.09 -9.40
C LEU A 54 10.27 -0.32 -9.19
N LEU A 55 9.25 -0.97 -8.62
CA LEU A 55 7.97 -0.33 -8.34
C LEU A 55 8.10 0.85 -7.36
N ILE A 56 9.00 0.73 -6.38
CA ILE A 56 9.32 1.81 -5.43
C ILE A 56 10.10 2.93 -6.14
N HIS A 57 11.13 2.59 -6.91
CA HIS A 57 11.97 3.55 -7.62
C HIS A 57 11.16 4.44 -8.56
N PHE A 58 10.29 3.84 -9.38
CA PHE A 58 9.39 4.55 -10.29
C PHE A 58 8.10 5.05 -9.61
N ARG A 59 7.95 4.84 -8.30
CA ARG A 59 6.78 5.25 -7.49
C ARG A 59 5.45 4.76 -8.06
N VAL A 60 5.44 3.60 -8.71
CA VAL A 60 4.24 3.05 -9.36
C VAL A 60 3.14 2.80 -8.34
N ILE A 61 3.47 2.18 -7.20
CA ILE A 61 2.50 1.88 -6.13
C ILE A 61 1.94 3.18 -5.54
N ALA A 62 2.81 4.15 -5.26
CA ALA A 62 2.41 5.42 -4.66
C ALA A 62 1.58 6.28 -5.62
N GLY A 63 1.95 6.32 -6.91
CA GLY A 63 1.20 7.00 -7.95
C GLY A 63 -0.18 6.37 -8.16
N ALA A 64 -0.26 5.04 -8.23
CA ALA A 64 -1.53 4.33 -8.34
C ALA A 64 -2.44 4.57 -7.11
N ALA A 65 -1.87 4.54 -5.91
CA ALA A 65 -2.59 4.84 -4.68
C ALA A 65 -3.15 6.27 -4.68
N LEU A 66 -2.33 7.26 -5.06
CA LEU A 66 -2.75 8.65 -5.11
C LEU A 66 -3.85 8.88 -6.15
N LEU A 67 -3.68 8.32 -7.37
CA LEU A 67 -4.68 8.41 -8.42
C LEU A 67 -6.01 7.79 -7.98
N ALA A 68 -5.98 6.58 -7.41
CA ALA A 68 -7.18 5.93 -6.88
C ALA A 68 -7.85 6.76 -5.79
N SER A 69 -7.09 7.31 -4.83
CA SER A 69 -7.59 8.17 -3.76
C SER A 69 -8.21 9.47 -4.28
N LEU A 70 -7.62 10.09 -5.30
CA LEU A 70 -8.16 11.30 -5.93
C LEU A 70 -9.50 10.98 -6.63
N LEU A 71 -9.54 9.94 -7.46
CA LEU A 71 -10.76 9.51 -8.13
C LEU A 71 -11.86 9.15 -7.12
N ALA A 72 -11.51 8.45 -6.04
CA ALA A 72 -12.42 8.10 -4.96
C ALA A 72 -13.10 9.32 -4.32
N PHE A 73 -12.37 10.42 -4.21
CA PHE A 73 -12.85 11.62 -3.56
C PHE A 73 -13.95 12.32 -4.36
N PHE A 74 -13.83 12.35 -5.69
CA PHE A 74 -14.76 13.00 -6.61
C PHE A 74 -15.95 12.11 -7.00
N LEU A 75 -15.79 10.79 -7.01
CA LEU A 75 -16.86 9.88 -7.43
C LEU A 75 -17.96 9.75 -6.35
N PRO A 76 -19.25 9.75 -6.73
CA PRO A 76 -20.34 9.60 -5.77
C PRO A 76 -20.52 8.15 -5.32
N ARG A 77 -21.23 7.97 -4.18
CA ARG A 77 -21.77 6.68 -3.72
C ARG A 77 -20.70 5.58 -3.55
N ALA A 78 -21.10 4.33 -3.84
CA ALA A 78 -20.33 3.11 -3.62
C ALA A 78 -19.04 3.03 -4.46
N ALA A 79 -19.02 3.60 -5.67
CA ALA A 79 -17.83 3.61 -6.52
C ALA A 79 -16.67 4.35 -5.84
N GLY A 80 -16.93 5.55 -5.31
CA GLY A 80 -15.93 6.29 -4.55
C GLY A 80 -15.53 5.61 -3.23
N TRP A 81 -16.41 4.79 -2.63
CA TRP A 81 -16.05 4.02 -1.44
C TRP A 81 -15.08 2.89 -1.76
N TRP A 82 -15.35 2.09 -2.81
CA TRP A 82 -14.46 1.00 -3.24
C TRP A 82 -13.10 1.51 -3.71
N LEU A 83 -13.07 2.63 -4.44
CA LEU A 83 -11.82 3.26 -4.84
C LEU A 83 -11.03 3.79 -3.64
N ALA A 84 -11.69 4.24 -2.57
CA ALA A 84 -11.00 4.64 -1.35
C ALA A 84 -10.43 3.42 -0.59
N VAL A 85 -11.12 2.28 -0.60
CA VAL A 85 -10.56 1.03 -0.04
C VAL A 85 -9.32 0.61 -0.85
N LEU A 86 -9.40 0.63 -2.18
CA LEU A 86 -8.26 0.32 -3.05
C LEU A 86 -7.10 1.31 -2.86
N GLY A 87 -7.41 2.60 -2.80
CA GLY A 87 -6.43 3.65 -2.53
C GLY A 87 -5.72 3.43 -1.20
N LEU A 88 -6.46 3.13 -0.13
CA LEU A 88 -5.88 2.81 1.18
C LEU A 88 -5.03 1.54 1.15
N PHE A 89 -5.50 0.48 0.47
CA PHE A 89 -4.78 -0.78 0.33
C PHE A 89 -3.42 -0.60 -0.36
N LEU A 90 -3.34 0.25 -1.39
CA LEU A 90 -2.08 0.54 -2.09
C LEU A 90 -1.22 1.57 -1.34
N ALA A 91 -1.85 2.55 -0.67
CA ALA A 91 -1.15 3.62 0.02
C ALA A 91 -0.36 3.13 1.23
N LEU A 92 -0.86 2.13 1.97
CA LEU A 92 -0.18 1.62 3.17
C LEU A 92 1.18 0.95 2.84
N PRO A 93 1.28 0.02 1.87
CA PRO A 93 2.56 -0.50 1.41
C PRO A 93 3.45 0.59 0.85
N ALA A 94 2.93 1.51 0.03
CA ALA A 94 3.72 2.62 -0.50
C ALA A 94 4.30 3.53 0.60
N LEU A 95 3.53 3.78 1.66
CA LEU A 95 3.94 4.58 2.80
C LEU A 95 5.10 3.90 3.55
N VAL A 96 5.01 2.59 3.75
CA VAL A 96 6.03 1.81 4.47
C VAL A 96 7.27 1.58 3.61
N LEU A 97 7.11 1.18 2.35
CA LEU A 97 8.16 0.83 1.39
C LEU A 97 8.80 2.07 0.72
N TYR A 98 9.08 3.14 1.47
CA TYR A 98 9.89 4.31 1.04
C TYR A 98 9.24 5.36 0.12
N SER A 99 7.93 5.38 -0.07
CA SER A 99 7.24 6.40 -0.90
C SER A 99 6.33 7.33 -0.11
N ALA A 100 6.76 7.72 1.09
CA ALA A 100 5.96 8.51 2.02
C ALA A 100 5.46 9.85 1.45
N SER A 101 6.27 10.55 0.64
CA SER A 101 5.94 11.87 0.11
C SER A 101 4.64 11.92 -0.71
N LEU A 102 4.27 10.83 -1.38
CA LEU A 102 2.98 10.73 -2.10
C LEU A 102 1.95 9.92 -1.31
N ALA A 103 2.39 8.84 -0.66
CA ALA A 103 1.49 7.91 0.00
C ALA A 103 0.74 8.51 1.18
N VAL A 104 1.34 9.47 1.92
CA VAL A 104 0.65 10.17 3.03
C VAL A 104 -0.64 10.82 2.54
N PHE A 105 -0.59 11.55 1.42
CA PHE A 105 -1.78 12.18 0.84
C PHE A 105 -2.82 11.14 0.41
N ALA A 106 -2.38 10.04 -0.18
CA ALA A 106 -3.27 8.96 -0.58
C ALA A 106 -4.00 8.32 0.61
N VAL A 107 -3.30 8.06 1.73
CA VAL A 107 -3.90 7.54 2.97
C VAL A 107 -4.94 8.52 3.52
N VAL A 108 -4.59 9.82 3.60
CA VAL A 108 -5.50 10.84 4.14
C VAL A 108 -6.76 10.97 3.29
N LEU A 109 -6.61 11.11 1.97
CA LEU A 109 -7.75 11.25 1.04
C LEU A 109 -8.68 10.04 1.09
N SER A 110 -8.11 8.83 1.04
CA SER A 110 -8.89 7.60 1.15
C SER A 110 -9.57 7.47 2.52
N GLY A 111 -8.87 7.77 3.61
CA GLY A 111 -9.43 7.76 4.96
C GLY A 111 -10.61 8.71 5.12
N LEU A 112 -10.43 9.98 4.71
CA LEU A 112 -11.50 10.98 4.71
C LEU A 112 -12.71 10.55 3.88
N ARG A 113 -12.46 9.89 2.74
CA ARG A 113 -13.54 9.38 1.89
C ARG A 113 -14.31 8.23 2.54
N LEU A 114 -13.64 7.31 3.22
CA LEU A 114 -14.28 6.15 3.87
C LEU A 114 -15.18 6.55 5.04
N VAL A 115 -14.82 7.60 5.77
CA VAL A 115 -15.59 8.10 6.93
C VAL A 115 -16.60 9.19 6.57
N ARG A 116 -16.59 9.70 5.33
CA ARG A 116 -17.54 10.72 4.86
C ARG A 116 -18.97 10.19 5.00
N LYS A 117 -19.81 10.93 5.73
CA LYS A 117 -21.25 10.67 5.77
C LYS A 117 -21.83 11.03 4.40
N ALA A 118 -22.70 10.16 3.88
CA ALA A 118 -23.45 10.42 2.66
C ALA A 118 -24.44 11.57 2.88
#